data_AF-A0A550CT51-F1
#
_entry.id   AF-A0A550CT51-F1
#
_cell.length_a   1.000
_cell.length_b   1.000
_cell.length_c   1.000
_cell.angle_alpha   90.00
_cell.angle_beta   90.00
_cell.angle_gamma   90.00
#
_symmetry.space_group_name_H-M   'P 1'
#
loop_
_entity.id
_entity.type
_entity.pdbx_description
1 polymer ?
#
loop_
_entity_poly.entity_id
_entity_poly.type
_entity_poly.pdbx_seq_one_letter_code
_entity_poly.pdbx_strand_id
1 'polypeptide(L)'
;MGAYLITADGFADLCNYGEEEDMQLEVRTSSTGAHLWGKFNFGSLEGVLRSTGKTPTVAGKQIPLTWRGENTGDERQMWIGERQIGWIKFLSGGKVKGHLDGFMAEGDFTGHLFESDVRVKEVAAWKNEWRGLNQAAYNAASVSRWGKWVETPRADGPSASDTSAAGDSGEDDESDNEEMYEDDSE
;
A
#
# COMPACT_ATOMS: atom_id res chain seq x y z
N MET A 1 -8.82 14.00 6.94
CA MET A 1 -7.83 13.72 5.88
C MET A 1 -8.59 13.67 4.57
N GLY A 2 -7.94 14.03 3.47
CA GLY A 2 -8.63 14.36 2.23
C GLY A 2 -7.82 13.99 0.99
N ALA A 3 -8.26 14.53 -0.14
CA ALA A 3 -7.62 14.39 -1.45
C ALA A 3 -6.83 15.66 -1.79
N TYR A 4 -5.63 15.45 -2.33
CA TYR A 4 -4.67 16.48 -2.66
C TYR A 4 -4.32 16.41 -4.14
N LEU A 5 -4.28 17.57 -4.79
CA LEU A 5 -3.66 17.72 -6.10
C LEU A 5 -2.16 17.88 -5.87
N ILE A 6 -1.38 17.10 -6.60
CA ILE A 6 0.04 16.87 -6.34
C ILE A 6 0.88 17.48 -7.45
N THR A 7 2.03 18.00 -7.06
CA THR A 7 3.10 18.45 -7.95
C THR A 7 4.38 17.75 -7.51
N ALA A 8 5.02 17.02 -8.41
CA ALA A 8 6.20 16.22 -8.12
C ALA A 8 7.29 16.50 -9.17
N ASP A 9 8.04 17.57 -8.92
CA ASP A 9 9.16 18.00 -9.76
C ASP A 9 10.31 16.98 -9.64
N GLY A 10 10.36 16.02 -10.56
CA GLY A 10 11.31 14.90 -10.54
C GLY A 10 10.70 13.55 -10.90
N PHE A 11 9.37 13.42 -10.81
CA PHE A 11 8.64 12.28 -11.37
C PHE A 11 8.40 12.44 -12.88
N ALA A 12 8.85 13.56 -13.47
CA ALA A 12 8.64 13.90 -14.87
C ALA A 12 9.21 12.88 -15.87
N ASP A 13 10.28 12.15 -15.53
CA ASP A 13 10.79 11.06 -16.37
C ASP A 13 9.82 9.87 -16.42
N LEU A 14 8.99 9.70 -15.38
CA LEU A 14 7.89 8.73 -15.37
C LEU A 14 6.71 9.24 -16.21
N CYS A 15 6.48 10.55 -16.23
CA CYS A 15 5.30 11.19 -16.85
C CYS A 15 5.42 11.37 -18.37
N ASN A 16 6.44 10.81 -19.02
CA ASN A 16 6.78 11.11 -20.42
C ASN A 16 5.84 10.48 -21.48
N TYR A 17 4.63 10.03 -21.09
CA TYR A 17 3.64 9.39 -21.98
C TYR A 17 2.23 9.97 -21.92
N GLY A 18 1.99 11.06 -21.21
CA GLY A 18 0.69 11.73 -21.18
C GLY A 18 0.83 13.18 -20.73
N GLU A 19 -0.16 14.00 -21.05
CA GLU A 19 -0.27 15.36 -20.51
C GLU A 19 -0.12 15.30 -18.97
N GLU A 20 0.28 16.40 -18.32
CA GLU A 20 0.28 16.51 -16.86
C GLU A 20 -1.15 16.29 -16.33
N GLU A 21 -1.59 15.04 -16.27
CA GLU A 21 -2.85 14.69 -15.65
C GLU A 21 -2.75 15.06 -14.18
N ASP A 22 -3.89 15.48 -13.62
CA ASP A 22 -4.02 15.92 -12.24
C ASP A 22 -3.53 14.81 -11.30
N MET A 23 -2.24 14.85 -10.93
CA MET A 23 -1.66 13.91 -9.98
C MET A 23 -2.40 14.04 -8.66
N GLN A 24 -2.77 12.91 -8.08
CA GLN A 24 -3.66 12.87 -6.94
C GLN A 24 -3.11 11.99 -5.84
N LEU A 25 -3.38 12.45 -4.61
CA LEU A 25 -3.12 11.69 -3.40
C LEU A 25 -4.33 11.81 -2.49
N GLU A 26 -4.98 10.69 -2.24
CA GLU A 26 -5.98 10.56 -1.19
C GLU A 26 -5.34 9.97 0.04
N VAL A 27 -5.59 10.55 1.22
CA VAL A 27 -5.10 9.99 2.48
C VAL A 27 -6.19 9.94 3.53
N ARG A 28 -6.13 8.91 4.38
CA ARG A 28 -6.99 8.75 5.55
C ARG A 28 -6.37 7.86 6.62
N THR A 29 -6.63 8.15 7.89
CA THR A 29 -6.29 7.25 8.98
C THR A 29 -7.16 6.02 8.93
N SER A 30 -6.60 4.90 9.38
CA SER A 30 -7.37 3.71 9.71
C SER A 30 -8.50 4.04 10.70
N SER A 31 -9.51 3.18 10.77
CA SER A 31 -10.60 3.28 11.76
C SER A 31 -10.09 3.36 13.20
N THR A 32 -8.93 2.75 13.49
CA THR A 32 -8.26 2.78 14.79
C THR A 32 -7.38 4.02 15.00
N GLY A 33 -7.19 4.86 13.97
CA GLY A 33 -6.25 5.99 14.00
C GLY A 33 -4.78 5.60 14.07
N ALA A 34 -4.47 4.30 14.02
CA ALA A 34 -3.12 3.78 14.22
C ALA A 34 -2.22 4.04 13.01
N HIS A 35 -2.74 3.96 11.79
CA HIS A 35 -1.93 4.11 10.58
C HIS A 35 -2.56 5.11 9.63
N LEU A 36 -1.71 5.86 8.93
CA LEU A 36 -2.07 6.60 7.74
C LEU A 36 -2.11 5.62 6.56
N TRP A 37 -3.14 5.71 5.76
CA TRP A 37 -3.23 5.05 4.46
C TRP A 37 -3.46 6.10 3.38
N GLY A 38 -3.08 5.79 2.16
CA GLY A 38 -3.42 6.62 1.02
C GLY A 38 -3.32 5.89 -0.30
N LYS A 39 -4.15 6.32 -1.25
CA LYS A 39 -4.08 5.94 -2.66
C LYS A 39 -3.45 7.10 -3.41
N PHE A 40 -2.48 6.80 -4.28
CA PHE A 40 -1.82 7.81 -5.09
C PHE A 40 -1.90 7.43 -6.58
N ASN A 41 -1.95 8.47 -7.41
CA ASN A 41 -1.72 8.42 -8.84
C ASN A 41 -0.81 9.61 -9.17
N PHE A 42 0.45 9.32 -9.49
CA PHE A 42 1.47 10.30 -9.84
C PHE A 42 1.82 10.22 -11.33
N GLY A 43 0.79 10.12 -12.18
CA GLY A 43 0.93 9.99 -13.63
C GLY A 43 1.08 8.54 -14.05
N SER A 44 2.29 8.13 -14.45
CA SER A 44 2.52 6.74 -14.90
C SER A 44 2.71 5.73 -13.77
N LEU A 45 2.70 6.19 -12.51
CA LEU A 45 2.83 5.36 -11.32
C LEU A 45 1.61 5.55 -10.42
N GLU A 46 0.90 4.46 -10.15
CA GLU A 46 -0.23 4.43 -9.23
C GLU A 46 0.00 3.40 -8.12
N GLY A 47 -0.64 3.58 -6.97
CA GLY A 47 -0.50 2.61 -5.89
C GLY A 47 -1.05 3.07 -4.55
N VAL A 48 -0.61 2.35 -3.51
CA VAL A 48 -1.03 2.58 -2.13
C VAL A 48 0.18 2.88 -1.27
N LEU A 49 0.06 3.86 -0.38
CA LEU A 49 1.01 4.15 0.69
C LEU A 49 0.41 3.87 2.06
N ARG A 50 1.26 3.50 3.01
CA ARG A 50 0.87 3.33 4.41
C ARG A 50 1.98 3.78 5.36
N SER A 51 1.63 4.30 6.53
CA SER A 51 2.63 4.65 7.54
C SER A 51 3.20 3.41 8.24
N THR A 52 4.52 3.41 8.47
CA THR A 52 5.22 2.32 9.19
C THR A 52 5.07 2.42 10.70
N GLY A 53 4.60 3.56 11.21
CA GLY A 53 4.31 3.77 12.63
C GLY A 53 3.01 4.54 12.86
N LYS A 54 2.77 4.87 14.13
CA LYS A 54 1.58 5.63 14.54
C LYS A 54 1.52 6.98 13.83
N THR A 55 0.34 7.31 13.31
CA THR A 55 0.10 8.66 12.76
C THR A 55 0.39 9.70 13.85
N PRO A 56 1.31 10.65 13.62
CA PRO A 56 1.62 11.68 14.60
C PRO A 56 0.38 12.50 14.93
N THR A 57 0.23 12.83 16.21
CA THR A 57 -0.83 13.70 16.72
C THR A 57 -0.50 15.19 16.53
N VAL A 58 0.74 15.52 16.14
CA VAL A 58 1.24 16.89 15.99
C VAL A 58 1.42 17.24 14.52
N ALA A 59 0.82 18.36 14.09
CA ALA A 59 0.96 18.88 12.74
C ALA A 59 2.42 19.23 12.40
N GLY A 60 2.82 19.09 11.14
CA GLY A 60 4.16 19.44 10.67
C GLY A 60 5.27 18.42 11.00
N LYS A 61 4.96 17.27 11.61
CA LYS A 61 5.91 16.17 11.74
C LYS A 61 5.90 15.31 10.47
N GLN A 62 7.07 14.80 10.09
CA GLN A 62 7.17 13.79 9.03
C GLN A 62 6.62 12.46 9.52
N ILE A 63 5.85 11.82 8.65
CA ILE A 63 5.26 10.50 8.84
C ILE A 63 6.00 9.56 7.90
N PRO A 64 6.80 8.62 8.42
CA PRO A 64 7.46 7.63 7.59
C PRO A 64 6.43 6.71 6.92
N LEU A 65 6.66 6.41 5.65
CA LEU A 65 5.78 5.62 4.80
C LEU A 65 6.54 4.47 4.15
N THR A 66 5.79 3.43 3.82
CA THR A 66 6.12 2.46 2.76
C THR A 66 5.06 2.57 1.68
N TRP A 67 5.44 2.36 0.42
CA TRP A 67 4.52 2.36 -0.70
C TRP A 67 4.63 1.06 -1.50
N ARG A 68 3.55 0.74 -2.20
CA ARG A 68 3.50 -0.30 -3.24
C ARG A 68 2.77 0.30 -4.42
N GLY A 69 3.23 0.00 -5.62
CA GLY A 69 2.59 0.55 -6.81
C GLY A 69 2.85 -0.26 -8.05
N GLU A 70 2.22 0.15 -9.13
CA GLU A 70 2.41 -0.38 -10.46
C GLU A 70 2.35 0.73 -11.50
N ASN A 71 2.85 0.47 -12.71
CA ASN A 71 2.71 1.45 -13.78
C ASN A 71 1.31 1.38 -14.40
N THR A 72 0.85 2.51 -14.93
CA THR A 72 -0.47 2.63 -15.56
C THR A 72 -0.50 2.11 -17.00
N GLY A 73 0.65 1.69 -17.55
CA GLY A 73 0.76 1.14 -18.90
C GLY A 73 0.36 -0.33 -19.02
N ASP A 74 0.33 -0.83 -20.26
CA ASP A 74 -0.08 -2.21 -20.60
C ASP A 74 0.75 -3.28 -19.87
N GLU A 75 2.01 -2.96 -19.59
CA GLU A 75 2.94 -3.81 -18.88
C GLU A 75 2.79 -3.76 -17.36
N ARG A 76 1.75 -3.17 -16.73
CA ARG A 76 1.44 -3.21 -15.27
C ARG A 76 2.53 -3.82 -14.35
N GLN A 77 3.71 -3.22 -14.28
CA GLN A 77 4.87 -3.72 -13.59
C GLN A 77 4.76 -3.28 -12.14
N MET A 78 4.88 -4.21 -11.20
CA MET A 78 4.66 -3.90 -9.79
C MET A 78 5.99 -3.64 -9.05
N TRP A 79 5.95 -2.70 -8.12
CA TRP A 79 7.02 -2.38 -7.17
C TRP A 79 6.50 -2.56 -5.74
N ILE A 80 6.94 -3.64 -5.10
CA ILE A 80 6.36 -4.15 -3.84
C ILE A 80 7.40 -4.47 -2.75
N GLY A 81 8.67 -4.10 -2.98
CA GLY A 81 9.79 -4.45 -2.10
C GLY A 81 9.91 -3.57 -0.85
N GLU A 82 10.95 -3.83 -0.07
CA GLU A 82 11.26 -3.09 1.17
C GLU A 82 11.95 -1.74 0.93
N ARG A 83 12.39 -1.48 -0.30
CA ARG A 83 13.08 -0.23 -0.68
C ARG A 83 12.11 0.87 -1.09
N GLN A 84 10.82 0.56 -1.15
CA GLN A 84 9.74 1.46 -1.52
C GLN A 84 9.29 2.22 -0.27
N ILE A 85 10.06 3.25 0.10
CA ILE A 85 9.90 4.01 1.33
C ILE A 85 9.65 5.49 1.02
N GLY A 86 9.38 6.26 2.06
CA GLY A 86 9.22 7.71 1.90
C GLY A 86 8.73 8.36 3.17
N TRP A 87 8.29 9.60 3.03
CA TRP A 87 7.63 10.32 4.11
C TRP A 87 6.62 11.32 3.58
N ILE A 88 5.64 11.64 4.42
CA ILE A 88 4.68 12.73 4.19
C ILE A 88 4.59 13.63 5.40
N LYS A 89 4.35 14.93 5.17
CA LYS A 89 4.17 15.95 6.18
C LYS A 89 2.98 16.82 5.82
N PHE A 90 2.01 16.89 6.73
CA PHE A 90 0.87 17.80 6.63
C PHE A 90 1.26 19.18 7.15
N LEU A 91 1.00 20.20 6.34
CA LEU A 91 1.28 21.61 6.62
C LEU A 91 -0.03 22.36 6.88
N SER A 92 0.08 23.56 7.46
CA SER A 92 -1.06 24.46 7.60
C SER A 92 -1.63 24.88 6.24
N GLY A 93 -2.91 25.26 6.22
CA GLY A 93 -3.57 25.73 4.99
C GLY A 93 -3.86 24.62 3.98
N GLY A 94 -4.02 23.37 4.42
CA GLY A 94 -4.37 22.25 3.53
C GLY A 94 -3.25 21.83 2.59
N LYS A 95 -1.99 22.15 2.91
CA LYS A 95 -0.84 21.76 2.09
C LYS A 95 -0.20 20.47 2.59
N VAL A 96 0.40 19.73 1.67
CA VAL A 96 1.26 18.58 1.98
C VAL A 96 2.61 18.75 1.31
N LYS A 97 3.63 18.20 1.97
CA LYS A 97 4.94 17.94 1.36
C LYS A 97 5.29 16.48 1.65
N GLY A 98 5.90 15.79 0.71
CA GLY A 98 6.46 14.48 0.94
C GLY A 98 7.66 14.19 0.06
N HIS A 99 8.14 12.97 0.19
CA HIS A 99 9.21 12.41 -0.59
C HIS A 99 8.96 10.92 -0.75
N LEU A 100 9.15 10.39 -1.94
CA LEU A 100 9.23 8.95 -2.17
C LEU A 100 10.66 8.58 -2.56
N ASP A 101 11.07 7.40 -2.12
CA ASP A 101 12.30 6.74 -2.49
C ASP A 101 11.97 5.32 -2.95
N GLY A 102 12.58 4.92 -4.07
CA GLY A 102 12.40 3.64 -4.71
C GLY A 102 12.69 3.70 -6.21
N PHE A 103 12.80 2.53 -6.83
CA PHE A 103 13.32 2.38 -8.20
C PHE A 103 12.57 3.22 -9.26
N MET A 104 11.26 3.39 -9.12
CA MET A 104 10.42 4.19 -10.02
C MET A 104 9.93 5.48 -9.40
N ALA A 105 10.27 5.82 -8.17
CA ALA A 105 9.83 7.07 -7.56
C ALA A 105 10.90 7.54 -6.60
N GLU A 106 11.72 8.46 -7.05
CA GLU A 106 12.73 9.14 -6.25
C GLU A 106 12.55 10.64 -6.41
N GLY A 107 12.06 11.30 -5.36
CA GLY A 107 11.79 12.73 -5.47
C GLY A 107 10.85 13.29 -4.42
N ASP A 108 10.91 14.61 -4.29
CA ASP A 108 10.00 15.40 -3.47
C ASP A 108 8.68 15.63 -4.21
N PHE A 109 7.60 15.67 -3.45
CA PHE A 109 6.30 16.13 -3.94
C PHE A 109 5.69 17.15 -2.99
N THR A 110 4.84 18.01 -3.53
CA THR A 110 4.00 18.93 -2.78
C THR A 110 2.56 18.77 -3.23
N GLY A 111 1.60 19.26 -2.44
CA GLY A 111 0.22 19.25 -2.86
C GLY A 111 -0.67 20.16 -2.06
N HIS A 112 -1.86 20.38 -2.59
CA HIS A 112 -2.88 21.21 -1.97
C HIS A 112 -4.21 20.45 -1.91
N LEU A 113 -4.89 20.59 -0.78
CA LEU A 113 -6.16 19.95 -0.52
C LEU A 113 -7.21 20.51 -1.47
N PHE A 114 -7.88 19.63 -2.21
CA PHE A 114 -9.05 19.99 -3.03
C PHE A 114 -10.34 19.37 -2.51
N GLU A 115 -10.26 18.26 -1.78
CA GLU A 115 -11.42 17.61 -1.15
C GLU A 115 -11.08 17.16 0.27
N SER A 116 -11.90 17.50 1.26
CA SER A 116 -11.62 17.17 2.67
C SER A 116 -12.25 15.87 3.18
N ASP A 117 -13.10 15.20 2.39
CA ASP A 117 -13.94 14.08 2.84
C ASP A 117 -13.69 12.76 2.09
N VAL A 118 -12.47 12.23 2.21
CA VAL A 118 -12.20 10.85 1.76
C VAL A 118 -12.85 9.88 2.73
N ARG A 119 -13.72 8.96 2.32
CA ARG A 119 -14.52 8.15 3.28
C ARG A 119 -13.70 7.04 3.95
N VAL A 120 -14.10 6.61 5.17
CA VAL A 120 -13.41 5.49 5.88
C VAL A 120 -13.42 4.20 5.05
N LYS A 121 -14.49 3.95 4.29
CA LYS A 121 -14.58 2.77 3.42
C LYS A 121 -13.50 2.72 2.34
N GLU A 122 -12.97 3.87 1.92
CA GLU A 122 -11.89 3.92 0.93
C GLU A 122 -10.62 3.28 1.52
N VAL A 123 -10.36 3.46 2.82
CA VAL A 123 -9.23 2.80 3.51
C VAL A 123 -9.34 1.27 3.46
N ALA A 124 -10.55 0.70 3.52
CA ALA A 124 -10.72 -0.74 3.38
C ALA A 124 -10.39 -1.22 1.97
N ALA A 125 -10.75 -0.45 0.94
CA ALA A 125 -10.38 -0.73 -0.45
C ALA A 125 -8.86 -0.64 -0.65
N TRP A 126 -8.21 0.41 -0.13
CA TRP A 126 -6.77 0.59 -0.24
C TRP A 126 -5.99 -0.53 0.48
N LYS A 127 -6.46 -0.98 1.64
CA LYS A 127 -5.90 -2.15 2.33
C LYS A 127 -5.99 -3.41 1.48
N ASN A 128 -7.12 -3.61 0.79
CA ASN A 128 -7.29 -4.74 -0.11
C ASN A 128 -6.33 -4.67 -1.29
N GLU A 129 -6.24 -3.50 -1.93
CA GLU A 129 -5.31 -3.26 -3.04
C GLU A 129 -3.86 -3.48 -2.62
N TRP A 130 -3.45 -2.95 -1.46
CA TRP A 130 -2.12 -3.19 -0.90
C TRP A 130 -1.79 -4.68 -0.75
N ARG A 131 -2.77 -5.48 -0.30
CA ARG A 131 -2.63 -6.95 -0.16
C ARG A 131 -2.60 -7.67 -1.50
N GLY A 132 -3.23 -7.10 -2.52
CA GLY A 132 -3.16 -7.57 -3.90
C GLY A 132 -1.84 -7.22 -4.59
N LEU A 133 -1.23 -6.09 -4.23
CA LEU A 133 0.12 -5.70 -4.64
C LEU A 133 1.14 -6.52 -3.82
N ASN A 134 1.28 -7.81 -4.12
CA ASN A 134 2.17 -8.70 -3.37
C ASN A 134 3.02 -9.59 -4.26
N GLN A 135 3.94 -10.33 -3.64
CA GLN A 135 4.90 -11.15 -4.37
C GLN A 135 4.22 -12.24 -5.21
N ALA A 136 3.10 -12.78 -4.72
CA ALA A 136 2.32 -13.76 -5.48
C ALA A 136 1.73 -13.15 -6.75
N ALA A 137 1.14 -11.95 -6.68
CA ALA A 137 0.63 -11.23 -7.84
C ALA A 137 1.75 -10.82 -8.80
N TYR A 138 2.89 -10.34 -8.29
CA TYR A 138 4.09 -10.07 -9.10
C TYR A 138 4.57 -11.32 -9.83
N ASN A 139 4.64 -12.46 -9.14
CA ASN A 139 5.05 -13.73 -9.72
C ASN A 139 4.06 -14.20 -10.79
N ALA A 140 2.75 -14.08 -10.53
CA ALA A 140 1.72 -14.43 -11.51
C ALA A 140 1.80 -13.54 -12.77
N ALA A 141 1.94 -12.22 -12.60
CA ALA A 141 2.12 -11.29 -13.71
C ALA A 141 3.42 -11.57 -14.49
N SER A 142 4.49 -11.93 -13.79
CA SER A 142 5.76 -12.33 -14.42
C SER A 142 5.62 -13.65 -15.19
N VAL A 143 4.85 -14.62 -14.69
CA VAL A 143 4.57 -15.89 -15.38
C VAL A 143 3.71 -15.68 -16.63
N SER A 144 2.71 -14.80 -16.58
CA SER A 144 1.93 -14.42 -17.77
C SER A 144 2.78 -13.74 -18.86
N ARG A 145 3.89 -13.09 -18.49
CA ARG A 145 4.80 -12.40 -19.42
C ARG A 145 5.97 -13.26 -19.90
N TRP A 146 6.48 -14.17 -19.06
CA TRP A 146 7.75 -14.87 -19.31
C TRP A 146 7.66 -16.41 -19.27
N GLY A 147 6.47 -16.99 -18.98
CA GLY A 147 6.11 -18.38 -19.25
C GLY A 147 6.88 -19.50 -18.54
N LYS A 148 6.42 -19.92 -17.33
CA LYS A 148 6.07 -21.33 -16.94
C LYS A 148 5.78 -21.46 -15.43
N TRP A 149 4.66 -22.15 -15.14
CA TRP A 149 4.18 -22.85 -13.93
C TRP A 149 4.61 -22.35 -12.53
N VAL A 150 3.71 -21.61 -11.84
CA VAL A 150 3.52 -21.67 -10.37
C VAL A 150 2.06 -21.35 -10.01
N GLU A 151 1.62 -21.87 -8.86
CA GLU A 151 0.31 -21.77 -8.19
C GLU A 151 -0.45 -20.43 -8.33
N THR A 152 -1.78 -20.56 -8.30
CA THR A 152 -2.76 -19.46 -8.20
C THR A 152 -2.35 -18.42 -7.16
N PRO A 153 -2.23 -17.12 -7.52
CA PRO A 153 -1.81 -16.08 -6.58
C PRO A 153 -2.81 -15.95 -5.43
N ARG A 154 -2.31 -16.02 -4.19
CA ARG A 154 -3.07 -15.71 -2.98
C ARG A 154 -2.67 -14.33 -2.47
N ALA A 155 -3.64 -13.52 -2.06
CA ALA A 155 -3.41 -12.24 -1.42
C ALA A 155 -2.66 -12.41 -0.09
N ASP A 156 -1.88 -11.40 0.31
CA ASP A 156 -1.23 -11.39 1.63
C ASP A 156 -2.29 -11.46 2.74
N GLY A 157 -2.01 -12.20 3.81
CA GLY A 157 -2.84 -12.22 5.01
C GLY A 157 -2.91 -10.82 5.67
N PRO A 158 -3.90 -10.61 6.56
CA PRO A 158 -4.02 -9.35 7.27
C PRO A 158 -2.78 -9.07 8.13
N SER A 159 -2.29 -7.83 8.07
CA SER A 159 -1.18 -7.31 8.88
C SER A 159 -1.71 -6.71 10.19
N ALA A 160 -0.87 -6.54 11.21
CA ALA A 160 -1.23 -5.90 12.48
C ALA A 160 -1.85 -4.48 12.30
N SER A 161 -1.55 -3.82 11.18
CA SER A 161 -2.14 -2.54 10.75
C SER A 161 -3.61 -2.63 10.33
N ASP A 162 -4.16 -3.83 10.20
CA ASP A 162 -5.44 -4.08 9.54
C ASP A 162 -6.63 -4.07 10.47
N THR A 163 -6.41 -3.96 11.78
CA THR A 163 -7.45 -3.96 12.82
C THR A 163 -8.65 -3.07 12.45
N SER A 164 -9.71 -3.72 12.01
CA SER A 164 -11.07 -3.20 11.99
C SER A 164 -11.65 -3.53 13.36
N ALA A 165 -12.17 -2.53 14.07
CA ALA A 165 -12.82 -2.75 15.35
C ALA A 165 -14.11 -3.57 15.13
N ALA A 166 -14.01 -4.89 15.34
CA ALA A 166 -15.10 -5.81 15.66
C ALA A 166 -14.45 -7.07 16.29
N GLY A 167 -14.93 -7.46 17.48
CA GLY A 167 -14.39 -8.53 18.35
C GLY A 167 -14.46 -9.94 17.76
N ASP A 168 -13.60 -10.84 18.24
CA ASP A 168 -13.89 -11.87 19.27
C ASP A 168 -14.44 -13.14 18.60
N SER A 169 -13.87 -14.35 18.69
CA SER A 169 -13.19 -15.09 19.76
C SER A 169 -12.10 -16.00 19.15
N GLY A 170 -10.99 -16.35 19.83
CA GLY A 170 -10.90 -17.55 20.70
C GLY A 170 -10.98 -18.84 19.86
N GLU A 171 -10.06 -19.80 19.87
CA GLU A 171 -9.27 -20.34 20.99
C GLU A 171 -8.03 -21.09 20.47
N ASP A 172 -7.00 -21.08 21.30
CA ASP A 172 -5.87 -22.01 21.32
C ASP A 172 -6.34 -23.43 21.70
N ASP A 173 -5.75 -24.47 21.13
CA ASP A 173 -5.49 -25.80 21.74
C ASP A 173 -5.22 -26.83 20.64
N GLU A 174 -4.47 -27.90 20.83
CA GLU A 174 -3.31 -28.21 21.66
C GLU A 174 -2.69 -29.42 20.94
N SER A 175 -1.41 -29.67 21.16
CA SER A 175 -0.74 -30.83 20.60
C SER A 175 -1.28 -32.08 21.29
N ASP A 176 -1.78 -33.07 20.54
CA ASP A 176 -1.92 -34.42 21.08
C ASP A 176 -1.23 -35.45 20.20
N ASN A 177 -0.36 -36.16 20.90
CA ASN A 177 0.60 -37.15 20.46
C ASN A 177 0.03 -38.49 20.92
N GLU A 178 -0.48 -39.32 20.00
CA GLU A 178 -0.77 -40.73 20.29
C GLU A 178 -0.08 -41.61 19.26
N GLU A 179 1.07 -42.16 19.69
CA GLU A 179 1.53 -43.46 19.25
C GLU A 179 0.48 -44.54 19.60
N MET A 180 0.47 -45.61 18.79
CA MET A 180 0.08 -47.00 19.10
C MET A 180 -0.96 -47.52 18.10
N TYR A 181 -0.55 -48.42 17.21
CA TYR A 181 -1.06 -49.80 17.12
C TYR A 181 -0.05 -50.66 16.34
N GLU A 182 0.44 -51.69 17.01
CA GLU A 182 0.95 -52.90 16.36
C GLU A 182 -0.21 -53.64 15.68
N ASP A 183 0.14 -54.40 14.64
CA ASP A 183 -0.24 -55.80 14.44
C ASP A 183 -0.99 -56.19 13.13
N ASP A 184 -0.35 -57.18 12.51
CA ASP A 184 -0.81 -58.28 11.66
C ASP A 184 -1.24 -58.18 10.17
N SER A 185 -0.72 -59.17 9.44
CA SER A 185 -1.11 -59.76 8.12
C SER A 185 -0.55 -59.08 6.86
N GLU A 186 0.12 -59.74 5.90
CA GLU A 186 0.21 -61.15 5.46
C GLU A 186 1.64 -61.55 5.04
#